data_AF-A0A3R9K8Y2-F1
#
_entry.id   AF-A0A3R9K8Y2-F1
#
_cell.length_a   1.000
_cell.length_b   1.000
_cell.length_c   1.000
_cell.angle_alpha   90.00
_cell.angle_beta   90.00
_cell.angle_gamma   90.00
#
_symmetry.space_group_name_H-M   'P 1'
#
loop_
_entity.id
_entity.type
_entity.pdbx_description
1 polymer ?
#
loop_
_entity_poly.entity_id
_entity_poly.type
_entity_poly.pdbx_seq_one_letter_code
_entity_poly.pdbx_strand_id
1 'polypeptide(L)'
;MKKILLASTVVLSMAGFAKTSVYAEESQVTKKTQTTDVVEKKEEAVPKKEIPQVEPKKEPVVKEENSSKDDSSKKEKKEEVIKEGWQKEQGNWRFYENNQPVVNWKKISGTWYYFDKNGIMLSNTIVDDYLVKGNGAMAENAWMKISDKWYYATASGKISRNKWEKVEGSWYYFDKNGIMLSNTIVDGYLIKSNGAMVENDWVKISDKWYYATASGKISRNKWEKIKGIWYYFNSDGVMASSQWKSDYYLKDSGAMAEKEWIFDKSYNSWFYLKSGGAYASREWIGSYYLKSGGYMTKNEWIFDKDYDAWYYLKDDGRYVTGTFTIKGKEYSFQNNGKWISEAKYYKVKPITAYVYSASGERLSYVSKGTIVSLGDVQSKKDSQIPVNISGLSGFMNKSDLVAIDKDSEFVPHYTSDGKYFYHELSPYVSLRVAPHSSAMTIGKKYYSTDGIHFDGFTIENPFLFRNLTKPSNYSAAELDKVYSLMNIRDSRLAGKGAIFKEAEERYGVNALYLMAHSALESAWGRSQIAKDKNNFFGIAAYDSSPYTSAKKFDDVDKGILGAAKWIRENYIDRGRDHLGNKASGMNVRYASDPYWGEKIASIMMTINSKLGGKD
;
A
#
# COMPACT_ATOMS: atom_id res chain seq x y z
N MET A 1 -41.93 -5.63 -23.78
CA MET A 1 -41.21 -6.62 -22.94
C MET A 1 -39.92 -7.02 -23.63
N LYS A 2 -38.78 -6.74 -22.99
CA LYS A 2 -37.41 -6.88 -23.54
C LYS A 2 -37.02 -8.37 -23.55
N LYS A 3 -36.60 -8.90 -24.69
CA LYS A 3 -35.98 -10.23 -24.83
C LYS A 3 -34.47 -10.02 -24.94
N ILE A 4 -33.69 -10.45 -23.94
CA ILE A 4 -32.22 -10.37 -23.92
C ILE A 4 -31.71 -11.81 -23.81
N LEU A 5 -31.54 -12.51 -24.93
CA LEU A 5 -30.96 -13.85 -24.91
C LEU A 5 -29.46 -13.78 -24.55
N LEU A 6 -29.01 -14.82 -23.84
CA LEU A 6 -27.70 -15.02 -23.22
C LEU A 6 -26.52 -14.25 -23.84
N ALA A 7 -25.70 -13.64 -22.99
CA ALA A 7 -24.27 -13.60 -23.19
C ALA A 7 -23.72 -15.02 -22.94
N SER A 8 -23.41 -15.76 -24.01
CA SER A 8 -22.71 -17.05 -23.92
C SER A 8 -21.30 -16.85 -23.34
N THR A 9 -21.19 -16.86 -22.01
CA THR A 9 -19.93 -17.11 -21.29
C THR A 9 -19.77 -18.61 -21.04
N VAL A 10 -19.89 -19.41 -22.10
CA VAL A 10 -19.30 -20.75 -22.07
C VAL A 10 -17.82 -20.58 -22.41
N VAL A 11 -16.95 -20.83 -21.43
CA VAL A 11 -15.54 -21.10 -21.68
C VAL A 11 -15.51 -22.35 -22.56
N LEU A 12 -15.31 -22.17 -23.87
CA LEU A 12 -15.08 -23.25 -24.80
C LEU A 12 -13.69 -23.82 -24.49
N SER A 13 -13.60 -24.85 -23.64
CA SER A 13 -12.41 -25.70 -23.62
C SER A 13 -12.44 -26.61 -24.86
N MET A 14 -12.17 -26.03 -26.03
CA MET A 14 -11.88 -26.79 -27.25
C MET A 14 -10.39 -26.68 -27.59
N ALA A 15 -9.56 -27.33 -26.78
CA ALA A 15 -8.29 -27.90 -27.20
C ALA A 15 -7.88 -28.94 -26.16
N GLY A 16 -7.58 -30.16 -26.59
CA GLY A 16 -6.85 -31.10 -25.76
C GLY A 16 -5.49 -30.50 -25.37
N PHE A 17 -5.02 -30.90 -24.19
CA PHE A 17 -3.75 -30.52 -23.55
C PHE A 17 -3.74 -29.19 -22.76
N ALA A 18 -4.15 -29.26 -21.49
CA ALA A 18 -3.33 -28.85 -20.34
C ALA A 18 -3.99 -29.30 -19.02
N LYS A 19 -3.20 -29.88 -18.12
CA LYS A 19 -3.56 -30.25 -16.76
C LYS A 19 -3.89 -29.01 -15.94
N THR A 20 -5.06 -28.98 -15.30
CA THR A 20 -5.31 -28.73 -13.85
C THR A 20 -6.79 -28.39 -13.67
N SER A 21 -7.52 -29.23 -12.93
CA SER A 21 -8.88 -28.96 -12.46
C SER A 21 -8.83 -28.01 -11.27
N VAL A 22 -9.38 -26.81 -11.42
CA VAL A 22 -9.75 -25.93 -10.30
C VAL A 22 -11.28 -25.85 -10.30
N TYR A 23 -11.89 -26.45 -9.29
CA TYR A 23 -13.31 -26.28 -9.00
C TYR A 23 -13.53 -24.86 -8.47
N ALA A 24 -14.48 -24.14 -9.06
CA ALA A 24 -14.99 -22.90 -8.48
C ALA A 24 -16.02 -23.27 -7.40
N GLU A 25 -15.69 -23.04 -6.13
CA GLU A 25 -16.65 -23.09 -5.03
C GLU A 25 -17.49 -21.81 -5.01
N GLU A 26 -18.82 -21.97 -5.09
CA GLU A 26 -19.77 -20.90 -4.85
C GLU A 26 -19.85 -20.59 -3.35
N SER A 27 -19.60 -19.32 -3.03
CA SER A 27 -19.58 -18.75 -1.68
C SER A 27 -20.92 -18.92 -0.95
N GLN A 28 -20.93 -19.73 0.12
CA GLN A 28 -22.00 -19.73 1.12
C GLN A 28 -21.79 -18.60 2.14
N VAL A 29 -22.80 -17.75 2.27
CA VAL A 29 -22.89 -16.68 3.26
C VAL A 29 -23.38 -17.26 4.59
N THR A 30 -22.50 -17.43 5.56
CA THR A 30 -22.89 -17.65 6.97
C THR A 30 -22.95 -16.33 7.74
N LYS A 31 -24.16 -15.97 8.19
CA LYS A 31 -24.43 -14.96 9.21
C LYS A 31 -23.63 -15.29 10.48
N LYS A 32 -22.76 -14.39 10.93
CA LYS A 32 -22.29 -14.36 12.33
C LYS A 32 -23.04 -13.26 13.06
N THR A 33 -23.88 -13.70 13.99
CA THR A 33 -24.54 -12.90 15.02
C THR A 33 -23.47 -12.27 15.91
N GLN A 34 -23.55 -10.96 16.08
CA GLN A 34 -22.81 -10.21 17.10
C GLN A 34 -23.37 -10.57 18.47
N THR A 35 -22.56 -11.17 19.34
CA THR A 35 -22.76 -11.12 20.79
C THR A 35 -21.94 -9.96 21.33
N THR A 36 -22.67 -8.95 21.80
CA THR A 36 -22.23 -7.87 22.67
C THR A 36 -21.87 -8.44 24.04
N ASP A 37 -20.64 -8.20 24.49
CA ASP A 37 -20.32 -8.23 25.93
C ASP A 37 -19.89 -6.83 26.35
N VAL A 38 -20.73 -6.29 27.24
CA VAL A 38 -20.56 -5.09 28.03
C VAL A 38 -19.53 -5.39 29.12
N VAL A 39 -18.49 -4.56 29.25
CA VAL A 39 -17.74 -4.46 30.50
C VAL A 39 -17.58 -2.99 30.85
N GLU A 40 -18.36 -2.57 31.83
CA GLU A 40 -18.20 -1.32 32.55
C GLU A 40 -16.95 -1.34 33.44
N LYS A 41 -16.40 -0.13 33.57
CA LYS A 41 -15.35 0.30 34.48
C LYS A 41 -15.53 -0.24 35.90
N LYS A 42 -14.43 -0.73 36.48
CA LYS A 42 -14.11 -0.52 37.90
C LYS A 42 -12.69 -0.01 38.05
N GLU A 43 -12.62 1.13 38.71
CA GLU A 43 -11.44 1.72 39.34
C GLU A 43 -10.98 0.86 40.52
N GLU A 44 -9.67 0.75 40.71
CA GLU A 44 -8.95 0.70 42.00
C GLU A 44 -7.45 0.51 41.68
N ALA A 45 -6.66 1.57 41.79
CA ALA A 45 -5.95 2.00 42.99
C ALA A 45 -4.63 1.22 43.22
N VAL A 46 -3.54 1.84 42.73
CA VAL A 46 -2.13 1.51 42.97
C VAL A 46 -1.77 1.85 44.42
N PRO A 47 -1.15 0.94 45.21
CA PRO A 47 -0.59 1.33 46.50
C PRO A 47 0.82 1.91 46.30
N LYS A 48 0.93 3.23 46.45
CA LYS A 48 2.18 3.92 46.79
C LYS A 48 2.55 3.57 48.24
N LYS A 49 3.77 3.10 48.47
CA LYS A 49 4.45 3.16 49.77
C LYS A 49 5.47 4.29 49.72
N GLU A 50 5.07 5.45 50.19
CA GLU A 50 5.96 6.51 50.66
C GLU A 50 6.15 6.33 52.17
N ILE A 51 7.40 6.45 52.62
CA ILE A 51 7.79 6.54 54.03
C ILE A 51 8.08 8.03 54.28
N PRO A 52 7.31 8.73 55.14
CA PRO A 52 7.58 10.13 55.45
C PRO A 52 8.65 10.28 56.53
N GLN A 53 9.53 11.24 56.27
CA GLN A 53 10.50 11.81 57.19
C GLN A 53 9.75 12.66 58.23
N VAL A 54 9.98 12.36 59.50
CA VAL A 54 9.39 13.05 60.66
C VAL A 54 10.21 14.31 60.96
N GLU A 55 9.58 15.48 60.85
CA GLU A 55 9.97 16.70 61.56
C GLU A 55 9.13 16.82 62.85
N PRO A 56 9.71 17.20 63.99
CA PRO A 56 8.94 17.58 65.16
C PRO A 56 8.68 19.10 65.19
N LYS A 57 7.41 19.47 65.38
CA LYS A 57 7.00 20.81 65.85
C LYS A 57 6.94 20.82 67.39
N LYS A 58 7.56 21.86 67.95
CA LYS A 58 7.28 22.63 69.18
C LYS A 58 6.32 22.07 70.23
N GLU A 59 6.74 22.20 71.49
CA GLU A 59 5.96 22.71 72.63
C GLU A 59 6.95 22.97 73.81
N PRO A 60 6.59 23.66 74.90
CA PRO A 60 6.03 25.01 75.01
C PRO A 60 6.86 25.92 75.95
N VAL A 61 6.42 27.17 76.04
CA VAL A 61 6.84 28.18 77.03
C VAL A 61 6.14 27.89 78.38
N VAL A 62 6.88 27.91 79.48
CA VAL A 62 6.35 28.21 80.82
C VAL A 62 7.17 29.34 81.44
N LYS A 63 6.42 30.34 81.89
CA LYS A 63 6.83 31.52 82.65
C LYS A 63 7.15 31.13 84.10
N GLU A 64 8.09 31.82 84.72
CA GLU A 64 7.97 32.19 86.14
C GLU A 64 8.33 33.65 86.31
N GLU A 65 7.48 34.36 87.04
CA GLU A 65 7.54 35.79 87.35
C GLU A 65 7.40 35.90 88.88
N ASN A 66 8.33 36.63 89.51
CA ASN A 66 8.31 37.19 90.89
C ASN A 66 8.24 36.20 92.09
N SER A 67 8.90 36.40 93.24
CA SER A 67 9.29 37.64 93.93
C SER A 67 10.41 37.44 94.98
N SER A 68 11.31 38.44 95.05
CA SER A 68 11.89 39.10 96.25
C SER A 68 12.47 38.31 97.45
N LYS A 69 13.78 38.54 97.67
CA LYS A 69 14.43 39.31 98.77
C LYS A 69 15.43 38.57 99.68
N ASP A 70 16.56 39.29 99.84
CA ASP A 70 17.56 39.33 100.92
C ASP A 70 18.40 38.06 101.17
N ASP A 71 19.69 38.10 101.53
CA ASP A 71 20.75 39.11 101.57
C ASP A 71 22.04 38.31 101.90
N SER A 72 23.20 38.93 101.71
CA SER A 72 24.50 38.62 102.30
C SER A 72 25.41 37.61 101.57
N SER A 73 26.33 38.22 100.82
CA SER A 73 27.78 38.04 100.92
C SER A 73 28.36 36.68 101.33
N LYS A 74 29.09 36.04 100.42
CA LYS A 74 30.49 35.64 100.63
C LYS A 74 31.20 35.32 99.31
N LYS A 75 32.35 35.96 99.13
CA LYS A 75 33.35 35.68 98.09
C LYS A 75 33.86 34.25 98.26
N GLU A 76 33.74 33.44 97.22
CA GLU A 76 34.54 32.22 97.07
C GLU A 76 35.29 32.22 95.74
N LYS A 77 36.50 31.68 95.83
CA LYS A 77 37.60 31.72 94.87
C LYS A 77 37.23 31.03 93.56
N LYS A 78 37.56 31.66 92.43
CA LYS A 78 37.71 30.96 91.14
C LYS A 78 38.91 30.02 91.25
N GLU A 79 38.66 28.72 91.28
CA GLU A 79 39.66 27.71 90.90
C GLU A 79 39.90 27.83 89.39
N GLU A 80 41.17 27.94 88.98
CA GLU A 80 41.56 27.83 87.57
C GLU A 80 41.30 26.39 87.10
N VAL A 81 40.22 26.21 86.34
CA VAL A 81 39.97 24.96 85.61
C VAL A 81 41.06 24.78 84.56
N ILE A 82 41.94 23.80 84.75
CA ILE A 82 42.96 23.41 83.77
C ILE A 82 42.25 22.83 82.54
N LYS A 83 42.32 23.52 81.40
CA LYS A 83 41.75 23.05 80.13
C LYS A 83 42.81 22.29 79.32
N GLU A 84 42.49 21.06 78.95
CA GLU A 84 43.28 20.21 78.06
C GLU A 84 42.37 19.54 77.02
N GLY A 85 42.92 19.30 75.83
CA GLY A 85 42.24 18.58 74.75
C GLY A 85 41.06 19.31 74.12
N TRP A 86 40.16 18.55 73.48
CA TRP A 86 38.99 19.09 72.79
C TRP A 86 37.94 19.62 73.77
N GLN A 87 37.54 20.87 73.60
CA GLN A 87 36.51 21.54 74.40
C GLN A 87 35.50 22.23 73.48
N LYS A 88 34.21 22.14 73.81
CA LYS A 88 33.14 22.82 73.07
C LYS A 88 32.63 24.00 73.89
N GLU A 89 32.89 25.22 73.41
CA GLU A 89 32.58 26.45 74.11
C GLU A 89 31.69 27.34 73.23
N GLN A 90 30.53 27.77 73.75
CA GLN A 90 29.59 28.64 73.03
C GLN A 90 29.23 28.10 71.61
N GLY A 91 29.15 26.77 71.48
CA GLY A 91 28.85 26.09 70.21
C GLY A 91 30.06 25.80 69.31
N ASN A 92 31.23 26.35 69.62
CA ASN A 92 32.45 26.23 68.83
C ASN A 92 33.45 25.24 69.45
N TRP A 93 34.09 24.43 68.62
CA TRP A 93 35.14 23.51 69.06
C TRP A 93 36.48 24.22 69.17
N ARG A 94 37.24 23.91 70.23
CA ARG A 94 38.58 24.42 70.54
C ARG A 94 39.44 23.25 70.99
N PHE A 95 40.76 23.35 70.84
CA PHE A 95 41.70 22.38 71.41
C PHE A 95 42.70 23.13 72.29
N TYR A 96 42.84 22.70 73.55
CA TYR A 96 43.74 23.32 74.52
C TYR A 96 44.98 22.46 74.75
N GLU A 97 46.14 23.10 74.83
CA GLU A 97 47.40 22.53 75.31
C GLU A 97 48.01 23.48 76.34
N ASN A 98 48.33 22.99 77.54
CA ASN A 98 48.82 23.79 78.66
C ASN A 98 47.91 24.99 78.99
N ASN A 99 46.60 24.76 79.02
CA ASN A 99 45.56 25.78 79.28
C ASN A 99 45.50 26.93 78.25
N GLN A 100 46.18 26.80 77.09
CA GLN A 100 46.14 27.77 75.99
C GLN A 100 45.43 27.16 74.76
N PRO A 101 44.54 27.91 74.09
CA PRO A 101 43.88 27.42 72.89
C PRO A 101 44.86 27.37 71.72
N VAL A 102 44.88 26.25 71.01
CA VAL A 102 45.62 26.08 69.77
C VAL A 102 45.04 26.97 68.67
N VAL A 103 45.92 27.58 67.88
CA VAL A 103 45.61 28.41 66.71
C VAL A 103 46.34 27.87 65.48
N ASN A 104 45.84 28.20 64.28
CA ASN A 104 46.32 27.72 62.98
C ASN A 104 46.24 26.19 62.82
N TRP A 105 47.03 25.62 61.90
CA TRP A 105 47.08 24.19 61.63
C TRP A 105 47.70 23.40 62.79
N LYS A 106 46.99 22.37 63.26
CA LYS A 106 47.49 21.43 64.25
C LYS A 106 47.12 20.00 63.87
N LYS A 107 48.09 19.09 63.98
CA LYS A 107 47.88 17.66 63.83
C LYS A 107 47.54 17.05 65.18
N ILE A 108 46.33 16.49 65.30
CA ILE A 108 45.81 15.88 66.52
C ILE A 108 45.47 14.43 66.20
N SER A 109 46.13 13.49 66.89
CA SER A 109 45.95 12.04 66.69
C SER A 109 46.01 11.61 65.22
N GLY A 110 46.96 12.16 64.46
CA GLY A 110 47.16 11.83 63.04
C GLY A 110 46.37 12.66 62.03
N THR A 111 45.36 13.44 62.47
CA THR A 111 44.49 14.24 61.59
C THR A 111 44.79 15.73 61.73
N TRP A 112 44.83 16.47 60.62
CA TRP A 112 45.01 17.92 60.62
C TRP A 112 43.70 18.66 60.86
N TYR A 113 43.75 19.68 61.71
CA TYR A 113 42.66 20.62 62.02
C TYR A 113 43.18 22.04 61.91
N TYR A 114 42.32 23.00 61.55
CA TYR A 114 42.66 24.42 61.53
C TYR A 114 41.84 25.21 62.54
N PHE A 115 42.51 26.01 63.35
CA PHE A 115 41.91 26.90 64.34
C PHE A 115 42.14 28.37 63.95
N ASP A 116 41.12 29.22 64.05
CA ASP A 116 41.27 30.64 63.78
C ASP A 116 42.13 31.34 64.85
N LYS A 117 42.37 32.65 64.68
CA LYS A 117 43.15 33.46 65.63
C LYS A 117 42.57 33.49 67.05
N ASN A 118 41.29 33.18 67.20
CA ASN A 118 40.64 33.14 68.49
C ASN A 118 40.69 31.73 69.09
N GLY A 119 41.19 30.72 68.36
CA GLY A 119 41.26 29.30 68.74
C GLY A 119 40.03 28.47 68.38
N ILE A 120 39.14 28.98 67.52
CA ILE A 120 37.92 28.28 67.06
C ILE A 120 38.27 27.39 65.87
N MET A 121 37.92 26.11 65.95
CA MET A 121 38.09 25.15 64.87
C MET A 121 37.19 25.52 63.68
N LEU A 122 37.80 25.73 62.52
CA LEU A 122 37.07 25.95 61.28
C LEU A 122 36.50 24.63 60.73
N SER A 123 35.40 24.71 59.99
CA SER A 123 34.75 23.57 59.36
C SER A 123 34.00 24.00 58.10
N ASN A 124 33.77 23.06 57.17
CA ASN A 124 33.11 23.28 55.88
C ASN A 124 33.66 24.48 55.09
N THR A 125 34.99 24.65 55.10
CA THR A 125 35.65 25.81 54.50
C THR A 125 36.98 25.42 53.84
N ILE A 126 37.56 26.35 53.11
CA ILE A 126 38.87 26.22 52.46
C ILE A 126 39.84 27.16 53.19
N VAL A 127 40.97 26.61 53.64
CA VAL A 127 42.03 27.38 54.31
C VAL A 127 43.36 27.02 53.69
N ASP A 128 44.12 28.01 53.20
CA ASP A 128 45.44 27.82 52.58
C ASP A 128 45.48 26.71 51.50
N ASP A 129 44.43 26.64 50.66
CA ASP A 129 44.19 25.59 49.65
C ASP A 129 43.85 24.18 50.18
N TYR A 130 43.62 24.00 51.47
CA TYR A 130 43.15 22.74 52.05
C TYR A 130 41.66 22.80 52.40
N LEU A 131 40.93 21.71 52.10
CA LEU A 131 39.54 21.58 52.51
C LEU A 131 39.45 21.10 53.94
N VAL A 132 38.62 21.77 54.74
CA VAL A 132 38.32 21.38 56.12
C VAL A 132 36.88 20.88 56.19
N LYS A 133 36.69 19.61 56.52
CA LYS A 133 35.38 18.92 56.58
C LYS A 133 34.49 19.51 57.67
N GLY A 134 33.21 19.13 57.68
CA GLY A 134 32.26 19.55 58.70
C GLY A 134 32.65 19.17 60.14
N ASN A 135 33.43 18.10 60.31
CA ASN A 135 33.98 17.71 61.61
C ASN A 135 35.35 18.35 61.92
N GLY A 136 35.79 19.33 61.12
CA GLY A 136 37.06 20.04 61.28
C GLY A 136 38.30 19.31 60.77
N ALA A 137 38.19 18.04 60.38
CA ALA A 137 39.31 17.29 59.82
C ALA A 137 39.65 17.80 58.41
N MET A 138 40.94 17.90 58.09
CA MET A 138 41.40 18.13 56.73
C MET A 138 40.92 17.00 55.80
N ALA A 139 40.45 17.35 54.61
CA ALA A 139 40.02 16.38 53.61
C ALA A 139 41.19 15.87 52.79
N GLU A 140 41.19 14.57 52.47
CA GLU A 140 42.18 13.89 51.65
C GLU A 140 41.43 12.92 50.75
N ASN A 141 41.74 12.90 49.45
CA ASN A 141 41.05 12.10 48.42
C ASN A 141 39.52 12.16 48.54
N ALA A 142 38.99 13.37 48.72
CA ALA A 142 37.60 13.54 49.13
C ALA A 142 36.92 14.70 48.41
N TRP A 143 35.67 14.46 48.05
CA TRP A 143 34.75 15.47 47.56
C TRP A 143 34.17 16.28 48.72
N MET A 144 34.00 17.58 48.50
CA MET A 144 33.30 18.46 49.42
C MET A 144 32.38 19.41 48.66
N LYS A 145 31.16 19.57 49.16
CA LYS A 145 30.19 20.52 48.63
C LYS A 145 30.10 21.72 49.57
N ILE A 146 30.47 22.90 49.08
CA ILE A 146 30.45 24.17 49.83
C ILE A 146 29.63 25.17 49.01
N SER A 147 28.54 25.70 49.60
CA SER A 147 27.65 26.68 48.94
C SER A 147 27.22 26.26 47.53
N ASP A 148 26.72 25.02 47.43
CA ASP A 148 26.30 24.36 46.17
C ASP A 148 27.36 24.12 45.09
N LYS A 149 28.64 24.28 45.44
CA LYS A 149 29.78 24.04 44.55
C LYS A 149 30.59 22.85 45.04
N TRP A 150 30.99 21.99 44.11
CA TRP A 150 31.82 20.82 44.41
C TRP A 150 33.31 21.15 44.26
N TYR A 151 34.09 20.67 45.22
CA TYR A 151 35.55 20.77 45.29
C TYR A 151 36.11 19.36 45.56
N TYR A 152 37.36 19.13 45.18
CA TYR A 152 38.05 17.88 45.46
C TYR A 152 39.41 18.13 46.10
N ALA A 153 39.65 17.50 47.25
CA ALA A 153 40.96 17.44 47.89
C ALA A 153 41.73 16.23 47.37
N THR A 154 42.95 16.46 46.91
CA THR A 154 43.91 15.42 46.51
C THR A 154 44.39 14.61 47.72
N ALA A 155 45.23 13.59 47.49
CA ALA A 155 45.88 12.84 48.57
C ALA A 155 46.72 13.71 49.52
N SER A 156 47.20 14.87 49.05
CA SER A 156 47.93 15.84 49.89
C SER A 156 47.01 16.73 50.75
N GLY A 157 45.70 16.64 50.52
CA GLY A 157 44.68 17.51 51.10
C GLY A 157 44.48 18.85 50.38
N LYS A 158 45.38 19.22 49.46
CA LYS A 158 45.21 20.41 48.62
C LYS A 158 44.10 20.25 47.61
N ILE A 159 43.41 21.33 47.30
CA ILE A 159 42.34 21.36 46.30
C ILE A 159 42.86 21.35 44.86
N SER A 160 42.11 20.70 43.98
CA SER A 160 42.35 20.74 42.54
C SER A 160 41.85 22.06 41.94
N ARG A 161 42.71 22.77 41.19
CA ARG A 161 42.40 24.04 40.50
C ARG A 161 42.99 24.04 39.10
N ASN A 162 42.28 24.62 38.13
CA ASN A 162 42.69 24.76 36.72
C ASN A 162 43.25 23.48 36.10
N LYS A 163 42.65 22.33 36.40
CA LYS A 163 43.14 21.05 35.90
C LYS A 163 42.05 20.00 35.82
N TRP A 164 42.33 19.00 34.99
CA TRP A 164 41.66 17.71 35.02
C TRP A 164 42.18 16.88 36.21
N GLU A 165 41.27 16.24 36.92
CA GLU A 165 41.55 15.28 37.99
C GLU A 165 40.80 13.98 37.71
N LYS A 166 41.49 12.85 37.85
CA LYS A 166 40.87 11.54 37.70
C LYS A 166 40.47 11.02 39.08
N VAL A 167 39.18 10.90 39.31
CA VAL A 167 38.61 10.45 40.58
C VAL A 167 37.78 9.20 40.32
N GLU A 168 38.12 8.10 40.97
CA GLU A 168 37.42 6.81 40.87
C GLU A 168 37.16 6.36 39.42
N GLY A 169 38.14 6.58 38.54
CA GLY A 169 38.07 6.19 37.13
C GLY A 169 37.47 7.23 36.19
N SER A 170 36.80 8.27 36.70
CA SER A 170 36.19 9.34 35.90
C SER A 170 37.03 10.62 35.93
N TRP A 171 37.03 11.37 34.82
CA TRP A 171 37.72 12.66 34.73
C TRP A 171 36.79 13.81 35.10
N TYR A 172 37.28 14.75 35.90
CA TYR A 172 36.57 15.95 36.32
C TYR A 172 37.47 17.17 36.07
N TYR A 173 36.88 18.30 35.68
CA TYR A 173 37.64 19.54 35.48
C TYR A 173 37.30 20.57 36.56
N PHE A 174 38.32 21.17 37.16
CA PHE A 174 38.17 22.21 38.17
C PHE A 174 38.64 23.55 37.64
N ASP A 175 37.85 24.59 37.86
CA ASP A 175 38.18 25.96 37.46
C ASP A 175 39.28 26.59 38.34
N LYS A 176 39.59 27.86 38.12
CA LYS A 176 40.60 28.61 38.88
C LYS A 176 40.28 28.71 40.37
N ASN A 177 39.00 28.69 40.72
CA ASN A 177 38.52 28.75 42.09
C ASN A 177 38.40 27.35 42.72
N GLY A 178 38.74 26.29 41.99
CA GLY A 178 38.64 24.90 42.43
C GLY A 178 37.23 24.35 42.37
N ILE A 179 36.32 25.04 41.68
CA ILE A 179 34.94 24.61 41.49
C ILE A 179 34.92 23.60 40.35
N MET A 180 34.33 22.43 40.59
CA MET A 180 34.08 21.42 39.57
C MET A 180 33.12 21.96 38.52
N LEU A 181 33.53 21.94 37.25
CA LEU A 181 32.66 22.25 36.14
C LEU A 181 31.71 21.08 35.83
N SER A 182 30.50 21.39 35.42
CA SER A 182 29.47 20.41 35.06
C SER A 182 28.60 20.92 33.93
N ASN A 183 27.98 20.00 33.17
CA ASN A 183 27.05 20.32 32.08
C ASN A 183 27.63 21.31 31.06
N THR A 184 28.87 21.10 30.66
CA THR A 184 29.63 22.03 29.82
C THR A 184 30.65 21.29 28.95
N ILE A 185 31.37 22.03 28.10
CA ILE A 185 32.44 21.51 27.25
C ILE A 185 33.74 22.23 27.63
N VAL A 186 34.79 21.46 27.93
CA VAL A 186 36.11 21.98 28.29
C VAL A 186 37.14 21.40 27.34
N ASP A 187 37.85 22.24 26.58
CA ASP A 187 38.86 21.82 25.60
C ASP A 187 38.36 20.77 24.59
N GLY A 188 37.06 20.81 24.29
CA GLY A 188 36.38 19.87 23.41
C GLY A 188 35.87 18.59 24.09
N TYR A 189 36.14 18.37 25.37
CA TYR A 189 35.63 17.24 26.16
C TYR A 189 34.26 17.56 26.76
N LEU A 190 33.34 16.62 26.61
CA LEU A 190 31.96 16.78 27.08
C LEU A 190 31.84 16.37 28.54
N ILE A 191 31.30 17.25 29.38
CA ILE A 191 31.10 17.02 30.82
C ILE A 191 29.62 17.00 31.13
N LYS A 192 29.13 15.91 31.76
CA LYS A 192 27.71 15.76 32.11
C LYS A 192 27.34 16.54 33.39
N SER A 193 26.07 16.49 33.78
CA SER A 193 25.55 17.27 34.93
C SER A 193 26.19 16.94 36.27
N ASN A 194 26.73 15.73 36.44
CA ASN A 194 27.45 15.34 37.67
C ASN A 194 28.96 15.69 37.63
N GLY A 195 29.43 16.39 36.61
CA GLY A 195 30.82 16.84 36.47
C GLY A 195 31.80 15.83 35.88
N ALA A 196 31.38 14.58 35.65
CA ALA A 196 32.24 13.62 34.99
C ALA A 196 32.28 13.84 33.47
N MET A 197 33.47 13.73 32.91
CA MET A 197 33.68 13.61 31.46
C MET A 197 33.00 12.34 30.94
N VAL A 198 32.44 12.40 29.74
CA VAL A 198 31.72 11.27 29.13
C VAL A 198 32.37 10.81 27.83
N GLU A 199 32.24 9.53 27.52
CA GLU A 199 32.75 8.88 26.30
C GLU A 199 31.63 8.05 25.66
N ASN A 200 31.56 8.02 24.33
CA ASN A 200 30.56 7.26 23.55
C ASN A 200 29.09 7.52 23.97
N ASP A 201 28.76 8.74 24.37
CA ASP A 201 27.45 9.05 24.91
C ASP A 201 26.97 10.46 24.54
N TRP A 202 25.66 10.64 24.70
CA TRP A 202 24.95 11.88 24.44
C TRP A 202 24.82 12.72 25.69
N VAL A 203 24.97 14.04 25.55
CA VAL A 203 24.63 15.00 26.61
C VAL A 203 23.81 16.14 26.03
N LYS A 204 22.73 16.50 26.73
CA LYS A 204 21.87 17.63 26.41
C LYS A 204 22.28 18.82 27.28
N ILE A 205 22.73 19.90 26.66
CA ILE A 205 23.16 21.15 27.31
C ILE A 205 22.33 22.29 26.73
N SER A 206 21.56 22.99 27.56
CA SER A 206 20.72 24.14 27.16
C SER A 206 19.88 23.87 25.90
N ASP A 207 19.12 22.76 25.95
CA ASP A 207 18.29 22.23 24.86
C ASP A 207 18.98 21.81 23.57
N LYS A 208 20.31 21.73 23.57
CA LYS A 208 21.13 21.26 22.44
C LYS A 208 21.78 19.93 22.76
N TRP A 209 21.73 19.01 21.80
CA TRP A 209 22.37 17.69 21.92
C TRP A 209 23.80 17.73 21.38
N TYR A 210 24.70 17.11 22.14
CA TYR A 210 26.11 16.88 21.79
C TYR A 210 26.41 15.40 21.98
N TYR A 211 27.37 14.89 21.20
CA TYR A 211 27.84 13.51 21.34
C TYR A 211 29.34 13.49 21.58
N ALA A 212 29.75 12.77 22.62
CA ALA A 212 31.15 12.49 22.89
C ALA A 212 31.56 11.21 22.17
N THR A 213 32.66 11.29 21.43
CA THR A 213 33.30 10.12 20.80
C THR A 213 33.99 9.24 21.86
N ALA A 214 34.60 8.13 21.41
CA ALA A 214 35.38 7.26 22.29
C ALA A 214 36.56 7.97 22.97
N SER A 215 37.04 9.11 22.44
CA SER A 215 38.07 9.91 23.09
C SER A 215 37.51 10.92 24.10
N GLY A 216 36.20 10.95 24.33
CA GLY A 216 35.50 11.95 25.13
C GLY A 216 35.32 13.33 24.46
N LYS A 217 35.92 13.53 23.28
CA LYS A 217 35.77 14.78 22.52
C LYS A 217 34.46 14.81 21.75
N ILE A 218 33.86 15.99 21.64
CA ILE A 218 32.61 16.16 20.91
C ILE A 218 32.77 16.05 19.40
N SER A 219 31.75 15.49 18.75
CA SER A 219 31.65 15.50 17.29
C SER A 219 31.30 16.91 16.78
N ARG A 220 32.06 17.40 15.79
CA ARG A 220 31.92 18.75 15.20
C ARG A 220 32.12 18.70 13.69
N ASN A 221 31.32 19.48 12.96
CA ASN A 221 31.40 19.63 11.50
C ASN A 221 31.43 18.31 10.71
N LYS A 222 30.70 17.29 11.19
CA LYS A 222 30.76 15.97 10.57
C LYS A 222 29.48 15.16 10.77
N TRP A 223 29.34 14.16 9.93
CA TRP A 223 28.43 13.04 10.15
C TRP A 223 29.06 12.04 11.14
N GLU A 224 28.24 11.50 12.03
CA GLU A 224 28.63 10.45 12.96
C GLU A 224 27.59 9.31 12.89
N LYS A 225 28.07 8.07 12.81
CA LYS A 225 27.20 6.89 12.85
C LYS A 225 27.18 6.31 14.25
N ILE A 226 26.07 6.50 14.96
CA ILE A 226 25.93 6.14 16.37
C ILE A 226 24.90 5.03 16.46
N LYS A 227 25.33 3.85 16.91
CA LYS A 227 24.50 2.62 17.01
C LYS A 227 23.75 2.31 15.69
N GLY A 228 24.42 2.51 14.56
CA GLY A 228 23.88 2.23 13.23
C GLY A 228 23.10 3.38 12.58
N ILE A 229 22.79 4.45 13.30
CA ILE A 229 22.01 5.60 12.81
C ILE A 229 22.95 6.79 12.55
N TRP A 230 22.73 7.51 11.44
CA TRP A 230 23.50 8.69 11.09
C TRP A 230 22.92 9.96 11.74
N TYR A 231 23.82 10.79 12.27
CA TYR A 231 23.55 12.12 12.81
C TYR A 231 24.55 13.12 12.24
N TYR A 232 24.16 14.37 12.11
CA TYR A 232 25.06 15.45 11.68
C TYR A 232 25.27 16.46 12.82
N PHE A 233 26.53 16.86 13.03
CA PHE A 233 26.90 17.87 14.02
C PHE A 233 27.47 19.10 13.33
N ASN A 234 27.00 20.28 13.72
CA ASN A 234 27.45 21.55 13.18
C ASN A 234 28.82 21.99 13.74
N SER A 235 29.25 23.22 13.46
CA SER A 235 30.55 23.77 13.88
C SER A 235 30.73 23.86 15.37
N ASP A 236 29.64 24.11 16.09
CA ASP A 236 29.65 24.22 17.55
C ASP A 236 29.60 22.83 18.21
N GLY A 237 29.24 21.80 17.44
CA GLY A 237 29.04 20.41 17.87
C GLY A 237 27.61 20.11 18.28
N VAL A 238 26.68 20.99 17.91
CA VAL A 238 25.25 20.79 18.12
C VAL A 238 24.74 19.84 17.06
N MET A 239 24.01 18.82 17.48
CA MET A 239 23.30 17.90 16.60
C MET A 239 22.22 18.65 15.81
N ALA A 240 22.22 18.49 14.49
CA ALA A 240 21.16 18.98 13.63
C ALA A 240 19.90 18.13 13.82
N SER A 241 18.75 18.79 13.96
CA SER A 241 17.42 18.18 14.01
C SER A 241 16.40 19.01 13.24
N SER A 242 15.35 18.35 12.77
CA SER A 242 14.22 18.93 12.02
C SER A 242 14.63 19.86 10.88
N GLN A 243 15.69 19.49 10.14
CA GLN A 243 16.28 20.33 9.10
C GLN A 243 17.03 19.52 8.05
N TRP A 244 17.25 20.14 6.90
CA TRP A 244 18.04 19.58 5.81
C TRP A 244 19.54 19.82 6.02
N LYS A 245 20.33 18.83 5.62
CA LYS A 245 21.77 18.97 5.38
C LYS A 245 22.09 18.42 4.00
N SER A 246 22.26 19.31 3.02
CA SER A 246 22.34 18.94 1.60
C SER A 246 21.11 18.10 1.21
N ASP A 247 21.30 16.85 0.77
CA ASP A 247 20.24 16.00 0.24
C ASP A 247 19.57 15.13 1.32
N TYR A 248 19.96 15.30 2.58
CA TYR A 248 19.55 14.47 3.70
C TYR A 248 18.68 15.27 4.67
N TYR A 249 17.65 14.64 5.22
CA TYR A 249 16.82 15.24 6.25
C TYR A 249 17.12 14.63 7.62
N LEU A 250 17.39 15.49 8.60
CA LEU A 250 17.55 15.09 10.00
C LEU A 250 16.19 15.27 10.69
N LYS A 251 15.65 14.17 11.22
CA LYS A 251 14.35 14.18 11.93
C LYS A 251 14.45 14.97 13.24
N ASP A 252 13.33 15.10 13.95
CA ASP A 252 13.30 15.78 15.25
C ASP A 252 14.25 15.15 16.29
N SER A 253 14.41 13.82 16.22
CA SER A 253 15.39 13.06 17.00
C SER A 253 16.85 13.26 16.54
N GLY A 254 17.09 14.01 15.46
CA GLY A 254 18.39 14.17 14.80
C GLY A 254 18.82 12.97 13.95
N ALA A 255 18.10 11.86 14.01
CA ALA A 255 18.35 10.71 13.15
C ALA A 255 18.10 11.08 11.68
N MET A 256 19.04 10.75 10.81
CA MET A 256 18.86 10.88 9.36
C MET A 256 17.70 10.00 8.90
N ALA A 257 16.77 10.58 8.15
CA ALA A 257 15.67 9.84 7.54
C ALA A 257 16.17 8.94 6.39
N GLU A 258 15.64 7.72 6.31
CA GLU A 258 16.01 6.75 5.27
C GLU A 258 14.83 5.81 4.99
N LYS A 259 14.53 5.58 3.69
CA LYS A 259 13.42 4.73 3.20
C LYS A 259 12.05 5.14 3.77
N GLU A 260 11.84 6.44 3.91
CA GLU A 260 10.63 6.98 4.52
C GLU A 260 10.18 8.30 3.88
N TRP A 261 8.90 8.60 4.05
CA TRP A 261 8.31 9.88 3.68
C TRP A 261 8.44 10.88 4.82
N ILE A 262 8.84 12.11 4.50
CA ILE A 262 8.92 13.22 5.43
C ILE A 262 8.10 14.38 4.90
N PHE A 263 7.28 14.98 5.76
CA PHE A 263 6.61 16.23 5.47
C PHE A 263 7.41 17.39 6.06
N ASP A 264 7.89 18.29 5.22
CA ASP A 264 8.56 19.51 5.68
C ASP A 264 7.60 20.69 5.60
N LYS A 265 7.27 21.25 6.76
CA LYS A 265 6.36 22.39 6.91
C LYS A 265 6.90 23.65 6.23
N SER A 266 8.22 23.84 6.19
CA SER A 266 8.85 25.02 5.57
C SER A 266 8.59 25.08 4.07
N TYR A 267 8.52 23.91 3.43
CA TYR A 267 8.23 23.74 2.02
C TYR A 267 6.77 23.39 1.73
N ASN A 268 5.99 23.12 2.78
CA ASN A 268 4.61 22.61 2.70
C ASN A 268 4.47 21.43 1.72
N SER A 269 5.43 20.50 1.76
CA SER A 269 5.54 19.41 0.80
C SER A 269 6.06 18.13 1.42
N TRP A 270 5.73 17.02 0.78
CA TRP A 270 6.26 15.70 1.09
C TRP A 270 7.52 15.41 0.27
N PHE A 271 8.47 14.76 0.91
CA PHE A 271 9.72 14.27 0.32
C PHE A 271 9.87 12.80 0.68
N TYR A 272 10.51 12.03 -0.19
CA TYR A 272 10.86 10.64 0.10
C TYR A 272 12.37 10.50 0.18
N LEU A 273 12.88 9.98 1.30
CA LEU A 273 14.30 9.73 1.48
C LEU A 273 14.57 8.28 1.08
N LYS A 274 15.46 8.08 0.11
CA LYS A 274 15.75 6.76 -0.46
C LYS A 274 16.64 5.94 0.47
N SER A 275 16.98 4.72 0.05
CA SER A 275 18.09 4.00 0.67
C SER A 275 19.36 4.85 0.60
N GLY A 276 20.10 4.94 1.70
CA GLY A 276 21.23 5.85 1.85
C GLY A 276 20.85 7.27 2.28
N GLY A 277 19.55 7.62 2.35
CA GLY A 277 19.04 8.84 2.98
C GLY A 277 18.90 10.07 2.07
N ALA A 278 19.46 10.06 0.86
CA ALA A 278 19.27 11.15 -0.09
C ALA A 278 17.81 11.21 -0.56
N TYR A 279 17.26 12.42 -0.72
CA TYR A 279 15.89 12.57 -1.23
C TYR A 279 15.75 12.10 -2.69
N ALA A 280 14.58 11.56 -3.03
CA ALA A 280 14.21 11.20 -4.40
C ALA A 280 13.89 12.45 -5.22
N SER A 281 14.35 12.53 -6.48
CA SER A 281 14.14 13.71 -7.33
C SER A 281 14.11 13.36 -8.80
N ARG A 282 13.10 13.88 -9.51
CA ARG A 282 12.78 13.56 -10.92
C ARG A 282 12.59 12.06 -11.14
N GLU A 283 11.89 11.42 -10.22
CA GLU A 283 11.70 9.97 -10.25
C GLU A 283 10.38 9.57 -9.58
N TRP A 284 9.95 8.34 -9.89
CA TRP A 284 8.77 7.72 -9.29
C TRP A 284 9.12 6.94 -8.02
N ILE A 285 8.29 7.12 -6.99
CA ILE A 285 8.27 6.28 -5.79
C ILE A 285 6.88 5.67 -5.69
N GLY A 286 6.73 4.43 -6.16
CA GLY A 286 5.42 3.80 -6.31
C GLY A 286 4.52 4.60 -7.26
N SER A 287 3.36 5.04 -6.78
CA SER A 287 2.41 5.85 -7.57
C SER A 287 2.65 7.37 -7.50
N TYR A 288 3.73 7.80 -6.85
CA TYR A 288 4.03 9.21 -6.60
C TYR A 288 5.22 9.67 -7.45
N TYR A 289 5.17 10.91 -7.94
CA TYR A 289 6.29 11.50 -8.68
C TYR A 289 6.91 12.65 -7.89
N LEU A 290 8.23 12.59 -7.67
CA LEU A 290 8.99 13.62 -6.98
C LEU A 290 9.66 14.49 -8.04
N LYS A 291 9.37 15.79 -8.04
CA LYS A 291 9.94 16.73 -9.03
C LYS A 291 11.39 17.08 -8.70
N SER A 292 11.96 17.97 -9.51
CA SER A 292 13.25 18.60 -9.21
C SER A 292 13.25 19.18 -7.81
N GLY A 293 14.26 18.85 -7.00
CA GLY A 293 14.34 19.29 -5.60
C GLY A 293 13.52 18.42 -4.63
N GLY A 294 12.94 17.32 -5.10
CA GLY A 294 12.32 16.29 -4.26
C GLY A 294 10.90 16.54 -3.79
N TYR A 295 10.26 17.61 -4.26
CA TYR A 295 8.88 17.92 -3.93
C TYR A 295 7.92 16.89 -4.55
N MET A 296 7.06 16.30 -3.73
CA MET A 296 5.97 15.45 -4.21
C MET A 296 4.99 16.26 -5.06
N THR A 297 4.72 15.77 -6.26
CA THR A 297 3.76 16.37 -7.18
C THR A 297 2.33 16.08 -6.72
N LYS A 298 1.44 17.06 -6.79
CA LYS A 298 0.00 16.90 -6.60
C LYS A 298 -0.78 17.92 -7.43
N ASN A 299 -2.00 17.55 -7.84
CA ASN A 299 -2.91 18.36 -8.66
C ASN A 299 -2.31 18.89 -9.98
N GLU A 300 -1.41 18.14 -10.60
CA GLU A 300 -0.59 18.63 -11.73
C GLU A 300 -0.34 17.53 -12.76
N TRP A 301 -0.18 17.95 -14.02
CA TRP A 301 0.29 17.12 -15.12
C TRP A 301 1.82 17.05 -15.13
N ILE A 302 2.37 15.85 -15.28
CA ILE A 302 3.81 15.65 -15.53
C ILE A 302 3.99 14.90 -16.83
N PHE A 303 5.02 15.30 -17.58
CA PHE A 303 5.53 14.54 -18.71
C PHE A 303 6.78 13.80 -18.26
N ASP A 304 6.77 12.49 -18.39
CA ASP A 304 7.94 11.65 -18.13
C ASP A 304 8.56 11.24 -19.46
N LYS A 305 9.80 11.71 -19.68
CA LYS A 305 10.55 11.47 -20.90
C LYS A 305 10.98 10.01 -21.05
N ASP A 306 11.22 9.30 -19.96
CA ASP A 306 11.67 7.91 -20.01
C ASP A 306 10.54 6.98 -20.50
N TYR A 307 9.29 7.39 -20.24
CA TYR A 307 8.09 6.67 -20.67
C TYR A 307 7.38 7.28 -21.88
N ASP A 308 7.88 8.41 -22.39
CA ASP A 308 7.28 9.25 -23.42
C ASP A 308 5.77 9.46 -23.21
N ALA A 309 5.39 9.80 -21.98
CA ALA A 309 3.99 9.82 -21.57
C ALA A 309 3.68 10.90 -20.55
N TRP A 310 2.44 11.40 -20.62
CA TRP A 310 1.87 12.29 -19.63
C TRP A 310 1.16 11.51 -18.54
N TYR A 311 1.23 12.01 -17.31
CA TYR A 311 0.53 11.51 -16.13
C TYR A 311 -0.11 12.69 -15.42
N TYR A 312 -1.21 12.44 -14.69
CA TYR A 312 -1.79 13.44 -13.80
C TYR A 312 -1.77 12.94 -12.36
N LEU A 313 -1.24 13.74 -11.44
CA LEU A 313 -1.18 13.43 -10.02
C LEU A 313 -2.35 14.11 -9.31
N LYS A 314 -3.09 13.34 -8.52
CA LYS A 314 -4.22 13.83 -7.70
C LYS A 314 -3.72 14.68 -6.53
N ASP A 315 -4.65 15.20 -5.73
CA ASP A 315 -4.37 15.93 -4.50
C ASP A 315 -3.54 15.12 -3.50
N ASP A 316 -3.83 13.83 -3.39
CA ASP A 316 -3.08 12.90 -2.55
C ASP A 316 -1.69 12.53 -3.11
N GLY A 317 -1.30 13.09 -4.26
CA GLY A 317 -0.01 12.88 -4.92
C GLY A 317 0.11 11.61 -5.77
N ARG A 318 -0.90 10.73 -5.77
CA ARG A 318 -0.89 9.51 -6.58
C ARG A 318 -1.32 9.81 -8.01
N TYR A 319 -0.72 9.15 -8.99
CA TYR A 319 -1.20 9.24 -10.37
C TYR A 319 -2.63 8.74 -10.52
N VAL A 320 -3.32 9.26 -11.52
CA VAL A 320 -4.66 8.85 -11.92
C VAL A 320 -4.61 7.61 -12.80
N THR A 321 -5.59 6.71 -12.63
CA THR A 321 -5.86 5.57 -13.52
C THR A 321 -7.31 5.61 -13.99
N GLY A 322 -7.62 5.03 -15.15
CA GLY A 322 -8.99 5.00 -15.68
C GLY A 322 -9.48 6.39 -16.09
N THR A 323 -10.78 6.64 -15.97
CA THR A 323 -11.39 7.92 -16.38
C THR A 323 -11.40 8.91 -15.22
N PHE A 324 -10.97 10.16 -15.45
CA PHE A 324 -10.90 11.20 -14.43
C PHE A 324 -11.14 12.59 -14.99
N THR A 325 -11.79 13.45 -14.21
CA THR A 325 -12.12 14.82 -14.60
C THR A 325 -11.10 15.81 -14.05
N ILE A 326 -10.48 16.58 -14.92
CA ILE A 326 -9.49 17.61 -14.58
C ILE A 326 -10.01 18.95 -15.12
N LYS A 327 -10.30 19.88 -14.20
CA LYS A 327 -10.86 21.22 -14.54
C LYS A 327 -12.08 21.13 -15.47
N GLY A 328 -13.00 20.19 -15.20
CA GLY A 328 -14.23 19.98 -15.97
C GLY A 328 -14.10 19.19 -17.26
N LYS A 329 -12.87 18.83 -17.70
CA LYS A 329 -12.64 17.99 -18.87
C LYS A 329 -12.30 16.55 -18.45
N GLU A 330 -12.90 15.58 -19.10
CA GLU A 330 -12.67 14.15 -18.84
C GLU A 330 -11.46 13.65 -19.64
N TYR A 331 -10.57 12.93 -18.96
CA TYR A 331 -9.36 12.30 -19.50
C TYR A 331 -9.36 10.81 -19.14
N SER A 332 -8.69 9.99 -19.96
CA SER A 332 -8.56 8.54 -19.72
C SER A 332 -7.10 8.16 -19.56
N PHE A 333 -6.82 7.30 -18.60
CA PHE A 333 -5.48 6.87 -18.22
C PHE A 333 -5.43 5.34 -18.15
N GLN A 334 -4.28 4.79 -18.53
CA GLN A 334 -3.95 3.38 -18.37
C GLN A 334 -3.82 3.01 -16.88
N ASN A 335 -3.74 1.71 -16.58
CA ASN A 335 -3.58 1.21 -15.20
C ASN A 335 -2.24 1.60 -14.55
N ASN A 336 -1.22 1.90 -15.35
CA ASN A 336 0.07 2.42 -14.90
C ASN A 336 0.10 3.97 -14.81
N GLY A 337 -1.02 4.63 -15.10
CA GLY A 337 -1.18 6.08 -15.02
C GLY A 337 -0.88 6.86 -16.29
N LYS A 338 -0.43 6.22 -17.38
CA LYS A 338 -0.18 6.91 -18.65
C LYS A 338 -1.47 7.46 -19.23
N TRP A 339 -1.47 8.72 -19.63
CA TRP A 339 -2.58 9.37 -20.31
C TRP A 339 -2.77 8.80 -21.72
N ILE A 340 -4.01 8.48 -22.05
CA ILE A 340 -4.46 8.09 -23.38
C ILE A 340 -4.91 9.36 -24.10
N SER A 341 -4.01 9.94 -24.91
CA SER A 341 -4.29 11.15 -25.68
C SER A 341 -5.28 10.91 -26.82
N GLU A 342 -5.17 9.76 -27.50
CA GLU A 342 -6.04 9.34 -28.60
C GLU A 342 -6.38 7.85 -28.49
N ALA A 343 -7.64 7.54 -28.20
CA ALA A 343 -8.10 6.17 -28.04
C ALA A 343 -8.58 5.58 -29.37
N LYS A 344 -7.90 4.54 -29.86
CA LYS A 344 -8.31 3.75 -31.03
C LYS A 344 -9.30 2.65 -30.71
N TYR A 345 -9.36 2.23 -29.44
CA TYR A 345 -10.21 1.16 -28.96
C TYR A 345 -10.90 1.57 -27.66
N TYR A 346 -12.10 1.04 -27.47
CA TYR A 346 -12.90 1.26 -26.28
C TYR A 346 -13.46 -0.05 -25.78
N LYS A 347 -13.58 -0.19 -24.46
CA LYS A 347 -14.18 -1.34 -23.80
C LYS A 347 -15.57 -0.99 -23.26
N VAL A 348 -16.52 -1.89 -23.48
CA VAL A 348 -17.92 -1.71 -23.03
C VAL A 348 -18.04 -1.96 -21.53
N LYS A 349 -18.62 -1.00 -20.80
CA LYS A 349 -18.79 -1.04 -19.32
C LYS A 349 -20.05 -1.74 -18.83
N PRO A 350 -21.28 -1.42 -19.33
CA PRO A 350 -22.50 -2.04 -18.81
C PRO A 350 -22.65 -3.48 -19.30
N ILE A 351 -23.53 -4.26 -18.65
CA ILE A 351 -23.85 -5.66 -19.02
C ILE A 351 -24.18 -5.77 -20.51
N THR A 352 -24.97 -4.82 -21.02
CA THR A 352 -25.25 -4.64 -22.44
C THR A 352 -25.20 -3.16 -22.78
N ALA A 353 -24.59 -2.80 -23.90
CA ALA A 353 -24.64 -1.45 -24.48
C ALA A 353 -25.21 -1.50 -25.90
N TYR A 354 -25.84 -0.41 -26.34
CA TYR A 354 -26.49 -0.33 -27.65
C TYR A 354 -25.64 0.42 -28.66
N VAL A 355 -25.71 -0.02 -29.92
CA VAL A 355 -25.14 0.68 -31.06
C VAL A 355 -26.28 1.35 -31.83
N TYR A 356 -26.13 2.64 -32.11
CA TYR A 356 -27.14 3.49 -32.73
C TYR A 356 -26.70 3.95 -34.12
N SER A 357 -27.67 4.26 -34.98
CA SER A 357 -27.45 4.99 -36.23
C SER A 357 -27.21 6.47 -35.96
N ALA A 358 -26.83 7.22 -37.00
CA ALA A 358 -26.72 8.68 -36.91
C ALA A 358 -28.06 9.37 -36.56
N SER A 359 -29.20 8.77 -36.93
CA SER A 359 -30.54 9.27 -36.58
C SER A 359 -30.95 8.91 -35.15
N GLY A 360 -30.17 8.10 -34.44
CA GLY A 360 -30.48 7.62 -33.09
C GLY A 360 -31.31 6.34 -33.05
N GLU A 361 -31.57 5.70 -34.19
CA GLU A 361 -32.22 4.39 -34.22
C GLU A 361 -31.27 3.32 -33.67
N ARG A 362 -31.79 2.42 -32.84
CA ARG A 362 -30.99 1.30 -32.33
C ARG A 362 -30.74 0.26 -33.43
N LEU A 363 -29.48 0.07 -33.80
CA LEU A 363 -29.04 -0.91 -34.79
C LEU A 363 -28.84 -2.29 -34.16
N SER A 364 -28.09 -2.36 -33.05
CA SER A 364 -27.80 -3.61 -32.34
C SER A 364 -27.41 -3.35 -30.86
N TYR A 365 -26.89 -4.38 -30.20
CA TYR A 365 -26.40 -4.34 -28.82
C TYR A 365 -25.22 -5.31 -28.65
N VAL A 366 -24.30 -4.97 -27.74
CA VAL A 366 -23.08 -5.73 -27.44
C VAL A 366 -22.92 -5.96 -25.94
N SER A 367 -22.23 -7.04 -25.55
CA SER A 367 -22.02 -7.42 -24.15
C SER A 367 -20.90 -6.61 -23.47
N LYS A 368 -20.94 -6.55 -22.13
CA LYS A 368 -19.84 -6.05 -21.30
C LYS A 368 -18.50 -6.62 -21.70
N GLY A 369 -17.46 -5.80 -21.66
CA GLY A 369 -16.10 -6.20 -21.96
C GLY A 369 -15.78 -6.31 -23.45
N THR A 370 -16.77 -6.19 -24.34
CA THR A 370 -16.53 -6.08 -25.78
C THR A 370 -15.58 -4.94 -26.08
N ILE A 371 -14.57 -5.22 -26.90
CA ILE A 371 -13.69 -4.20 -27.46
C ILE A 371 -14.28 -3.72 -28.77
N VAL A 372 -14.51 -2.43 -28.89
CA VAL A 372 -14.95 -1.76 -30.13
C VAL A 372 -13.83 -0.84 -30.60
N SER A 373 -13.62 -0.73 -31.90
CA SER A 373 -12.66 0.24 -32.44
C SER A 373 -13.34 1.58 -32.66
N LEU A 374 -12.57 2.66 -32.64
CA LEU A 374 -13.03 3.97 -33.08
C LEU A 374 -13.46 3.90 -34.55
N GLY A 375 -14.61 4.47 -34.87
CA GLY A 375 -15.12 4.58 -36.24
C GLY A 375 -14.68 5.87 -36.91
N ASP A 376 -14.68 5.88 -38.25
CA ASP A 376 -14.15 6.98 -39.05
C ASP A 376 -15.10 8.18 -39.16
N VAL A 377 -16.40 7.96 -38.98
CA VAL A 377 -17.43 9.00 -39.15
C VAL A 377 -17.65 9.75 -37.85
N GLN A 378 -17.26 11.02 -37.80
CA GLN A 378 -17.44 11.87 -36.61
C GLN A 378 -18.91 11.96 -36.18
N SER A 379 -19.13 11.85 -34.86
CA SER A 379 -20.46 12.00 -34.26
C SER A 379 -20.90 13.47 -34.31
N LYS A 380 -22.17 13.72 -34.62
CA LYS A 380 -22.79 15.05 -34.47
C LYS A 380 -23.16 15.38 -33.02
N LYS A 381 -23.02 14.43 -32.10
CA LYS A 381 -23.33 14.55 -30.66
C LYS A 381 -22.08 14.28 -29.85
N ASP A 382 -21.67 15.25 -29.03
CA ASP A 382 -20.50 15.13 -28.14
C ASP A 382 -20.64 14.01 -27.10
N SER A 383 -21.86 13.56 -26.82
CA SER A 383 -22.16 12.47 -25.90
C SER A 383 -21.99 11.07 -26.51
N GLN A 384 -21.64 10.96 -27.79
CA GLN A 384 -21.51 9.69 -28.50
C GLN A 384 -20.14 9.53 -29.16
N ILE A 385 -19.66 8.29 -29.21
CA ILE A 385 -18.42 7.89 -29.88
C ILE A 385 -18.80 7.07 -31.12
N PRO A 386 -18.23 7.36 -32.31
CA PRO A 386 -18.36 6.48 -33.45
C PRO A 386 -17.55 5.21 -33.24
N VAL A 387 -18.15 4.07 -33.53
CA VAL A 387 -17.53 2.76 -33.27
C VAL A 387 -17.74 1.81 -34.43
N ASN A 388 -16.79 0.90 -34.60
CA ASN A 388 -16.94 -0.30 -35.42
C ASN A 388 -16.88 -1.55 -34.53
N ILE A 389 -17.78 -2.50 -34.77
CA ILE A 389 -17.81 -3.79 -34.09
C ILE A 389 -18.47 -4.86 -34.95
N SER A 390 -17.72 -5.92 -35.29
CA SER A 390 -18.26 -7.11 -35.96
C SER A 390 -19.10 -6.76 -37.19
N GLY A 391 -18.52 -5.93 -38.07
CA GLY A 391 -19.10 -5.44 -39.32
C GLY A 391 -20.05 -4.26 -39.17
N LEU A 392 -20.51 -3.95 -37.96
CA LEU A 392 -21.42 -2.85 -37.72
C LEU A 392 -20.67 -1.56 -37.42
N SER A 393 -20.93 -0.53 -38.22
CA SER A 393 -20.56 0.85 -37.93
C SER A 393 -21.75 1.62 -37.34
N GLY A 394 -21.50 2.38 -36.27
CA GLY A 394 -22.54 3.19 -35.63
C GLY A 394 -22.00 4.04 -34.49
N PHE A 395 -22.86 4.41 -33.56
CA PHE A 395 -22.55 5.29 -32.43
C PHE A 395 -22.92 4.63 -31.10
N MET A 396 -22.06 4.77 -30.10
CA MET A 396 -22.33 4.33 -28.72
C MET A 396 -22.23 5.53 -27.77
N ASN A 397 -22.96 5.50 -26.66
CA ASN A 397 -22.86 6.58 -25.68
C ASN A 397 -21.48 6.55 -25.03
N LYS A 398 -20.84 7.72 -24.90
CA LYS A 398 -19.54 7.89 -24.24
C LYS A 398 -19.55 7.34 -22.81
N SER A 399 -20.66 7.50 -22.11
CA SER A 399 -20.89 6.97 -20.75
C SER A 399 -20.78 5.44 -20.67
N ASP A 400 -20.96 4.71 -21.77
CA ASP A 400 -20.98 3.25 -21.81
C ASP A 400 -19.60 2.66 -22.14
N LEU A 401 -18.63 3.52 -22.44
CA LEU A 401 -17.30 3.14 -22.92
C LEU A 401 -16.20 3.59 -21.94
N VAL A 402 -15.07 2.89 -22.00
CA VAL A 402 -13.79 3.33 -21.43
C VAL A 402 -12.73 3.20 -22.52
N ALA A 403 -11.93 4.24 -22.72
CA ALA A 403 -10.80 4.18 -23.63
C ALA A 403 -9.78 3.16 -23.14
N ILE A 404 -9.23 2.38 -24.06
CA ILE A 404 -8.15 1.44 -23.76
C ILE A 404 -6.97 1.66 -24.71
N ASP A 405 -5.79 1.29 -24.22
CA ASP A 405 -4.59 1.24 -25.03
C ASP A 405 -4.31 -0.21 -25.46
N LYS A 406 -4.03 -0.42 -26.74
CA LYS A 406 -3.83 -1.75 -27.35
C LYS A 406 -2.65 -2.52 -26.79
N ASP A 407 -1.67 -1.83 -26.18
CA ASP A 407 -0.46 -2.44 -25.63
C ASP A 407 -0.69 -2.85 -24.16
N SER A 408 -1.77 -2.37 -23.53
CA SER A 408 -2.12 -2.64 -22.13
C SER A 408 -3.27 -3.61 -21.93
N GLU A 409 -4.12 -3.82 -22.94
CA GLU A 409 -5.34 -4.64 -22.89
C GLU A 409 -5.36 -5.60 -24.08
N PHE A 410 -5.90 -6.81 -23.90
CA PHE A 410 -6.08 -7.74 -25.01
C PHE A 410 -7.13 -7.20 -26.00
N VAL A 411 -6.69 -6.89 -27.21
CA VAL A 411 -7.57 -6.54 -28.33
C VAL A 411 -7.78 -7.78 -29.20
N PRO A 412 -9.04 -8.20 -29.46
CA PRO A 412 -9.33 -9.30 -30.38
C PRO A 412 -8.66 -9.08 -31.74
N HIS A 413 -8.05 -10.14 -32.24
CA HIS A 413 -7.25 -10.12 -33.46
C HIS A 413 -7.26 -11.49 -34.12
N TYR A 414 -6.73 -11.60 -35.33
CA TYR A 414 -6.70 -12.83 -36.08
C TYR A 414 -5.27 -13.31 -36.30
N THR A 415 -5.08 -14.62 -36.32
CA THR A 415 -3.78 -15.23 -36.59
C THR A 415 -3.92 -16.48 -37.45
N SER A 416 -2.85 -16.87 -38.15
CA SER A 416 -2.78 -18.14 -38.86
C SER A 416 -1.75 -19.07 -38.23
N ASP A 417 -2.07 -20.36 -38.15
CA ASP A 417 -1.14 -21.45 -37.78
C ASP A 417 -0.51 -22.15 -39.00
N GLY A 418 -0.78 -21.65 -40.21
CA GLY A 418 -0.35 -22.27 -41.48
C GLY A 418 -1.32 -23.31 -42.05
N LYS A 419 -2.35 -23.70 -41.30
CA LYS A 419 -3.43 -24.59 -41.76
C LYS A 419 -4.79 -23.90 -41.76
N TYR A 420 -5.07 -23.15 -40.71
CA TYR A 420 -6.29 -22.38 -40.54
C TYR A 420 -5.98 -20.94 -40.15
N PHE A 421 -7.01 -20.12 -40.27
CA PHE A 421 -7.08 -18.76 -39.77
C PHE A 421 -8.05 -18.72 -38.61
N TYR A 422 -7.65 -18.03 -37.55
CA TYR A 422 -8.34 -18.00 -36.28
C TYR A 422 -8.65 -16.58 -35.85
N HIS A 423 -9.81 -16.39 -35.23
CA HIS A 423 -10.14 -15.22 -34.45
C HIS A 423 -9.80 -15.46 -32.98
N GLU A 424 -8.81 -14.74 -32.48
CA GLU A 424 -8.36 -14.74 -31.09
C GLU A 424 -9.20 -13.74 -30.27
N LEU A 425 -10.17 -14.25 -29.52
CA LEU A 425 -11.09 -13.43 -28.72
C LEU A 425 -10.55 -13.13 -27.32
N SER A 426 -9.65 -13.96 -26.81
CA SER A 426 -8.93 -13.79 -25.54
C SER A 426 -7.68 -14.68 -25.55
N PRO A 427 -6.79 -14.60 -24.53
CA PRO A 427 -5.66 -15.53 -24.41
C PRO A 427 -6.05 -17.02 -24.34
N TYR A 428 -7.32 -17.34 -24.13
CA TYR A 428 -7.82 -18.70 -23.92
C TYR A 428 -8.93 -19.11 -24.90
N VAL A 429 -9.33 -18.23 -25.83
CA VAL A 429 -10.44 -18.50 -26.76
C VAL A 429 -10.03 -18.11 -28.17
N SER A 430 -9.89 -19.13 -29.01
CA SER A 430 -9.56 -19.04 -30.43
C SER A 430 -10.66 -19.72 -31.25
N LEU A 431 -11.17 -19.05 -32.29
CA LEU A 431 -12.21 -19.56 -33.16
C LEU A 431 -11.65 -19.78 -34.56
N ARG A 432 -11.74 -21.00 -35.08
CA ARG A 432 -11.43 -21.27 -36.49
C ARG A 432 -12.46 -20.56 -37.37
N VAL A 433 -12.00 -19.71 -38.30
CA VAL A 433 -12.88 -18.89 -39.17
C VAL A 433 -12.68 -19.16 -40.67
N ALA A 434 -11.48 -19.55 -41.10
CA ALA A 434 -11.18 -19.85 -42.50
C ALA A 434 -9.98 -20.80 -42.64
N PRO A 435 -9.76 -21.41 -43.82
CA PRO A 435 -8.48 -22.04 -44.17
C PRO A 435 -7.34 -21.01 -44.26
N HIS A 436 -6.10 -21.46 -44.06
CA HIS A 436 -4.92 -20.67 -44.35
C HIS A 436 -4.78 -20.40 -45.87
N SER A 437 -4.25 -19.24 -46.23
CA SER A 437 -3.83 -18.91 -47.60
C SER A 437 -2.42 -18.34 -47.61
N SER A 438 -1.74 -18.42 -48.76
CA SER A 438 -0.37 -17.90 -48.92
C SER A 438 -0.24 -16.38 -48.72
N ALA A 439 -1.35 -15.64 -48.68
CA ALA A 439 -1.36 -14.21 -48.34
C ALA A 439 -1.19 -13.97 -46.82
N MET A 440 -1.35 -15.00 -45.99
CA MET A 440 -1.28 -14.89 -44.53
C MET A 440 0.13 -15.24 -44.03
N THR A 441 0.70 -14.39 -43.19
CA THR A 441 1.93 -14.68 -42.45
C THR A 441 1.58 -15.42 -41.16
N ILE A 442 2.18 -16.58 -40.96
CA ILE A 442 1.98 -17.41 -39.76
C ILE A 442 2.38 -16.62 -38.50
N GLY A 443 1.52 -16.65 -37.48
CA GLY A 443 1.74 -15.96 -36.20
C GLY A 443 1.61 -14.43 -36.23
N LYS A 444 1.46 -13.79 -37.40
CA LYS A 444 1.21 -12.35 -37.49
C LYS A 444 -0.20 -12.05 -36.98
N LYS A 445 -0.32 -10.99 -36.17
CA LYS A 445 -1.62 -10.45 -35.72
C LYS A 445 -2.23 -9.59 -36.81
N TYR A 446 -3.46 -9.91 -37.20
CA TYR A 446 -4.28 -9.16 -38.14
C TYR A 446 -5.48 -8.57 -37.43
N TYR A 447 -5.88 -7.35 -37.80
CA TYR A 447 -7.05 -6.67 -37.22
C TYR A 447 -8.04 -6.36 -38.34
N SER A 448 -9.32 -6.60 -38.06
CA SER A 448 -10.41 -6.31 -38.99
C SER A 448 -11.64 -5.89 -38.20
N THR A 449 -12.35 -4.89 -38.71
CA THR A 449 -13.59 -4.38 -38.10
C THR A 449 -14.79 -5.25 -38.43
N ASP A 450 -14.72 -6.07 -39.49
CA ASP A 450 -15.80 -6.91 -39.96
C ASP A 450 -15.52 -8.42 -39.96
N GLY A 451 -14.25 -8.81 -39.78
CA GLY A 451 -13.82 -10.21 -39.78
C GLY A 451 -13.74 -10.84 -41.18
N ILE A 452 -13.87 -10.04 -42.23
CA ILE A 452 -13.94 -10.47 -43.63
C ILE A 452 -12.78 -9.85 -44.41
N HIS A 453 -12.63 -8.53 -44.31
CA HIS A 453 -11.63 -7.76 -45.04
C HIS A 453 -10.42 -7.49 -44.15
N PHE A 454 -9.23 -7.84 -44.66
CA PHE A 454 -7.95 -7.65 -44.01
C PHE A 454 -7.00 -6.90 -44.94
N ASP A 455 -5.92 -6.37 -44.38
CA ASP A 455 -4.85 -5.77 -45.17
C ASP A 455 -4.19 -6.82 -46.07
N GLY A 456 -4.47 -6.74 -47.37
CA GLY A 456 -3.91 -7.60 -48.42
C GLY A 456 -4.71 -8.86 -48.77
N PHE A 457 -5.81 -9.18 -48.08
CA PHE A 457 -6.67 -10.33 -48.42
C PHE A 457 -8.08 -10.23 -47.84
N THR A 458 -8.99 -11.02 -48.40
CA THR A 458 -10.34 -11.23 -47.88
C THR A 458 -10.49 -12.71 -47.53
N ILE A 459 -11.20 -13.02 -46.44
CA ILE A 459 -11.55 -14.39 -46.09
C ILE A 459 -13.04 -14.64 -46.35
N GLU A 460 -13.37 -15.89 -46.68
CA GLU A 460 -14.74 -16.36 -46.71
C GLU A 460 -14.92 -17.42 -45.62
N ASN A 461 -15.75 -17.12 -44.62
CA ASN A 461 -16.12 -18.11 -43.63
C ASN A 461 -17.21 -19.03 -44.22
N PRO A 462 -16.99 -20.36 -44.28
CA PRO A 462 -17.85 -21.28 -45.01
C PRO A 462 -19.29 -21.40 -44.47
N PHE A 463 -19.52 -21.00 -43.21
CA PHE A 463 -20.83 -21.14 -42.57
C PHE A 463 -21.41 -19.83 -42.05
N LEU A 464 -20.61 -18.79 -41.82
CA LEU A 464 -21.07 -17.54 -41.20
C LEU A 464 -22.18 -16.83 -41.99
N PHE A 465 -22.08 -16.83 -43.32
CA PHE A 465 -23.05 -16.21 -44.22
C PHE A 465 -23.85 -17.22 -45.05
N ARG A 466 -23.79 -18.51 -44.71
CA ARG A 466 -24.56 -19.57 -45.39
C ARG A 466 -26.05 -19.41 -45.08
N ASN A 467 -26.88 -19.51 -46.10
CA ASN A 467 -28.33 -19.57 -45.94
C ASN A 467 -28.75 -20.85 -45.20
N LEU A 468 -29.30 -20.68 -44.00
CA LEU A 468 -29.71 -21.72 -43.05
C LEU A 468 -31.00 -22.43 -43.45
N THR A 469 -31.68 -22.01 -44.53
CA THR A 469 -32.79 -22.78 -45.12
C THR A 469 -32.31 -23.90 -46.04
N LYS A 470 -31.03 -23.87 -46.46
CA LYS A 470 -30.45 -24.96 -47.25
C LYS A 470 -30.23 -26.17 -46.35
N PRO A 471 -30.78 -27.35 -46.69
CA PRO A 471 -30.61 -28.54 -45.88
C PRO A 471 -29.14 -28.98 -45.81
N SER A 472 -28.80 -29.71 -44.76
CA SER A 472 -27.50 -30.33 -44.59
C SER A 472 -27.39 -31.59 -45.45
N ASN A 473 -26.23 -31.78 -46.08
CA ASN A 473 -25.91 -32.97 -46.86
C ASN A 473 -25.69 -34.23 -45.99
N TYR A 474 -25.69 -34.08 -44.65
CA TYR A 474 -25.55 -35.20 -43.73
C TYR A 474 -26.87 -35.91 -43.45
N SER A 475 -26.79 -37.23 -43.37
CA SER A 475 -27.88 -38.10 -42.89
C SER A 475 -27.96 -38.11 -41.36
N ALA A 476 -29.10 -38.56 -40.82
CA ALA A 476 -29.29 -38.73 -39.38
C ALA A 476 -28.19 -39.58 -38.72
N ALA A 477 -27.85 -40.72 -39.35
CA ALA A 477 -26.82 -41.64 -38.86
C ALA A 477 -25.40 -41.04 -38.87
N GLU A 478 -25.13 -40.07 -39.75
CA GLU A 478 -23.85 -39.35 -39.75
C GLU A 478 -23.80 -38.30 -38.65
N LEU A 479 -24.88 -37.55 -38.47
CA LEU A 479 -24.98 -36.58 -37.37
C LEU A 479 -24.85 -37.26 -35.99
N ASP A 480 -25.37 -38.47 -35.82
CA ASP A 480 -25.21 -39.23 -34.56
C ASP A 480 -23.76 -39.56 -34.22
N LYS A 481 -22.90 -39.74 -35.23
CA LYS A 481 -21.48 -40.07 -35.02
C LYS A 481 -20.70 -38.91 -34.39
N VAL A 482 -21.18 -37.67 -34.51
CA VAL A 482 -20.46 -36.47 -34.06
C VAL A 482 -20.01 -36.57 -32.60
N TYR A 483 -20.90 -36.95 -31.69
CA TYR A 483 -20.56 -37.02 -30.26
C TYR A 483 -19.46 -38.04 -29.98
N SER A 484 -19.48 -39.19 -30.67
CA SER A 484 -18.43 -40.20 -30.55
C SER A 484 -17.10 -39.73 -31.14
N LEU A 485 -17.12 -39.14 -32.34
CA LEU A 485 -15.92 -38.64 -33.05
C LEU A 485 -15.25 -37.46 -32.35
N MET A 486 -16.03 -36.71 -31.57
CA MET A 486 -15.56 -35.60 -30.74
C MET A 486 -15.27 -36.02 -29.29
N ASN A 487 -15.43 -37.30 -28.95
CA ASN A 487 -15.26 -37.86 -27.61
C ASN A 487 -16.08 -37.10 -26.53
N ILE A 488 -17.31 -36.73 -26.87
CA ILE A 488 -18.25 -36.05 -25.98
C ILE A 488 -19.10 -37.09 -25.28
N ARG A 489 -18.96 -37.17 -23.95
CA ARG A 489 -19.73 -38.08 -23.09
C ARG A 489 -20.83 -37.33 -22.34
N ASP A 490 -21.81 -38.09 -21.84
CA ASP A 490 -22.91 -37.60 -21.00
C ASP A 490 -23.75 -36.47 -21.62
N SER A 491 -23.84 -36.47 -22.96
CA SER A 491 -24.66 -35.53 -23.71
C SER A 491 -26.07 -36.05 -23.87
N ARG A 492 -27.06 -35.25 -23.51
CA ARG A 492 -28.47 -35.56 -23.80
C ARG A 492 -28.84 -35.41 -25.28
N LEU A 493 -27.95 -34.80 -26.07
CA LEU A 493 -28.12 -34.64 -27.51
C LEU A 493 -27.53 -35.80 -28.32
N ALA A 494 -26.81 -36.73 -27.68
CA ALA A 494 -26.32 -37.94 -28.34
C ALA A 494 -27.49 -38.82 -28.84
N GLY A 495 -27.35 -39.37 -30.06
CA GLY A 495 -28.37 -40.20 -30.69
C GLY A 495 -29.62 -39.43 -31.13
N LYS A 496 -29.51 -38.12 -31.41
CA LYS A 496 -30.62 -37.24 -31.81
C LYS A 496 -30.55 -36.78 -33.27
N GLY A 497 -29.68 -37.37 -34.08
CA GLY A 497 -29.51 -37.06 -35.49
C GLY A 497 -30.81 -37.16 -36.29
N ALA A 498 -31.64 -38.16 -36.01
CA ALA A 498 -32.97 -38.30 -36.62
C ALA A 498 -33.89 -37.11 -36.31
N ILE A 499 -33.90 -36.64 -35.06
CA ILE A 499 -34.72 -35.50 -34.64
C ILE A 499 -34.21 -34.18 -35.25
N PHE A 500 -32.89 -34.00 -35.38
CA PHE A 500 -32.34 -32.84 -36.08
C PHE A 500 -32.74 -32.83 -37.57
N LYS A 501 -32.76 -33.99 -38.23
CA LYS A 501 -33.23 -34.09 -39.62
C LYS A 501 -34.74 -33.90 -39.75
N GLU A 502 -35.53 -34.40 -38.81
CA GLU A 502 -36.98 -34.11 -38.75
C GLU A 502 -37.23 -32.61 -38.59
N ALA A 503 -36.47 -31.96 -37.69
CA ALA A 503 -36.57 -30.51 -37.48
C ALA A 503 -36.21 -29.72 -38.75
N GLU A 504 -35.21 -30.17 -39.50
CA GLU A 504 -34.82 -29.58 -40.78
C GLU A 504 -35.91 -29.72 -41.83
N GLU A 505 -36.45 -30.93 -42.02
CA GLU A 505 -37.51 -31.19 -42.99
C GLU A 505 -38.78 -30.40 -42.65
N ARG A 506 -39.18 -30.40 -41.37
CA ARG A 506 -40.43 -29.80 -40.91
C ARG A 506 -40.41 -28.28 -40.90
N TYR A 507 -39.28 -27.66 -40.56
CA TYR A 507 -39.19 -26.20 -40.38
C TYR A 507 -38.26 -25.51 -41.38
N GLY A 508 -37.61 -26.26 -42.28
CA GLY A 508 -36.65 -25.73 -43.24
C GLY A 508 -35.49 -25.02 -42.57
N VAL A 509 -34.93 -25.63 -41.53
CA VAL A 509 -33.79 -25.09 -40.76
C VAL A 509 -32.66 -26.11 -40.74
N ASN A 510 -31.51 -25.74 -41.30
CA ASN A 510 -30.37 -26.63 -41.49
C ASN A 510 -30.00 -27.42 -40.22
N ALA A 511 -29.94 -28.75 -40.33
CA ALA A 511 -29.72 -29.68 -39.23
C ALA A 511 -28.32 -29.55 -38.61
N LEU A 512 -27.29 -29.33 -39.44
CA LEU A 512 -25.92 -29.11 -38.96
C LEU A 512 -25.84 -27.81 -38.13
N TYR A 513 -26.53 -26.76 -38.56
CA TYR A 513 -26.67 -25.52 -37.79
C TYR A 513 -27.42 -25.77 -36.47
N LEU A 514 -28.56 -26.46 -36.48
CA LEU A 514 -29.30 -26.77 -35.25
C LEU A 514 -28.44 -27.55 -34.25
N MET A 515 -27.63 -28.48 -34.75
CA MET A 515 -26.68 -29.23 -33.94
C MET A 515 -25.57 -28.34 -33.36
N ALA A 516 -24.96 -27.47 -34.17
CA ALA A 516 -23.92 -26.56 -33.71
C ALA A 516 -24.44 -25.50 -32.72
N HIS A 517 -25.62 -24.95 -32.98
CA HIS A 517 -26.29 -23.99 -32.13
C HIS A 517 -26.64 -24.62 -30.76
N SER A 518 -27.28 -25.79 -30.76
CA SER A 518 -27.57 -26.48 -29.51
C SER A 518 -26.29 -26.89 -28.76
N ALA A 519 -25.24 -27.28 -29.46
CA ALA A 519 -23.95 -27.57 -28.86
C ALA A 519 -23.35 -26.35 -28.14
N LEU A 520 -23.40 -25.16 -28.75
CA LEU A 520 -22.90 -23.93 -28.14
C LEU A 520 -23.69 -23.57 -26.87
N GLU A 521 -25.01 -23.52 -26.96
CA GLU A 521 -25.89 -22.99 -25.89
C GLU A 521 -26.06 -23.96 -24.71
N SER A 522 -25.71 -25.24 -24.88
CA SER A 522 -25.87 -26.28 -23.85
C SER A 522 -24.58 -26.99 -23.44
N ALA A 523 -23.42 -26.44 -23.83
CA ALA A 523 -22.12 -27.07 -23.62
C ALA A 523 -22.07 -28.52 -24.14
N TRP A 524 -22.53 -28.71 -25.39
CA TRP A 524 -22.70 -30.01 -26.05
C TRP A 524 -23.71 -30.92 -25.35
N GLY A 525 -24.82 -30.37 -24.85
CA GLY A 525 -25.89 -31.13 -24.17
C GLY A 525 -25.59 -31.54 -22.73
N ARG A 526 -24.57 -30.94 -22.11
CA ARG A 526 -24.08 -31.30 -20.77
C ARG A 526 -24.49 -30.31 -19.68
N SER A 527 -24.88 -29.08 -20.05
CA SER A 527 -25.34 -28.02 -19.14
C SER A 527 -26.49 -28.50 -18.27
N GLN A 528 -26.41 -28.24 -16.97
CA GLN A 528 -27.44 -28.64 -16.01
C GLN A 528 -28.78 -27.97 -16.31
N ILE A 529 -28.77 -26.66 -16.61
CA ILE A 529 -30.00 -25.92 -16.98
C ILE A 529 -30.63 -26.53 -18.23
N ALA A 530 -29.83 -26.86 -19.24
CA ALA A 530 -30.33 -27.50 -20.46
C ALA A 530 -30.94 -28.88 -20.16
N LYS A 531 -30.32 -29.66 -19.26
CA LYS A 531 -30.84 -30.97 -18.82
C LYS A 531 -32.16 -30.85 -18.07
N ASP A 532 -32.29 -29.89 -17.14
CA ASP A 532 -33.46 -29.71 -16.28
C ASP A 532 -34.66 -29.11 -17.04
N LYS A 533 -34.38 -28.29 -18.05
CA LYS A 533 -35.39 -27.60 -18.86
C LYS A 533 -35.66 -28.27 -20.20
N ASN A 534 -34.85 -29.25 -20.59
CA ASN A 534 -34.80 -29.76 -21.97
C ASN A 534 -34.68 -28.63 -23.01
N ASN A 535 -33.95 -27.57 -22.68
CA ASN A 535 -33.79 -26.38 -23.51
C ASN A 535 -32.32 -26.20 -23.87
N PHE A 536 -31.98 -26.74 -25.05
CA PHE A 536 -30.60 -26.82 -25.50
C PHE A 536 -30.17 -25.64 -26.38
N PHE A 537 -31.08 -24.70 -26.66
CA PHE A 537 -30.86 -23.55 -27.55
C PHE A 537 -31.00 -22.21 -26.81
N GLY A 538 -31.00 -22.21 -25.47
CA GLY A 538 -31.08 -21.00 -24.67
C GLY A 538 -32.37 -20.19 -24.82
N ILE A 539 -33.47 -20.80 -25.28
CA ILE A 539 -34.70 -20.06 -25.61
C ILE A 539 -35.32 -19.44 -24.34
N ALA A 540 -35.43 -18.12 -24.33
CA ALA A 540 -35.90 -17.32 -23.19
C ALA A 540 -35.03 -17.43 -21.91
N ALA A 541 -33.79 -17.92 -22.01
CA ALA A 541 -32.83 -17.81 -20.92
C ALA A 541 -32.22 -16.39 -20.93
N TYR A 542 -32.54 -15.58 -19.93
CA TYR A 542 -32.08 -14.19 -19.83
C TYR A 542 -30.94 -14.07 -18.82
N ASP A 543 -29.96 -13.18 -19.08
CA ASP A 543 -28.77 -13.00 -18.21
C ASP A 543 -29.13 -12.72 -16.73
N SER A 544 -30.22 -11.99 -16.48
CA SER A 544 -30.65 -11.64 -15.12
C SER A 544 -31.30 -12.79 -14.36
N SER A 545 -31.71 -13.85 -15.05
CA SER A 545 -32.60 -14.89 -14.52
C SER A 545 -32.57 -16.18 -15.36
N PRO A 546 -31.38 -16.74 -15.67
CA PRO A 546 -31.24 -17.76 -16.71
C PRO A 546 -32.03 -19.03 -16.39
N TYR A 547 -32.02 -19.47 -15.13
CA TYR A 547 -32.72 -20.68 -14.70
C TYR A 547 -34.25 -20.51 -14.63
N THR A 548 -34.71 -19.37 -14.13
CA THR A 548 -36.15 -19.11 -13.93
C THR A 548 -36.86 -18.72 -15.21
N SER A 549 -36.17 -18.06 -16.15
CA SER A 549 -36.76 -17.61 -17.41
C SER A 549 -36.69 -18.64 -18.53
N ALA A 550 -35.71 -19.54 -18.51
CA ALA A 550 -35.54 -20.54 -19.56
C ALA A 550 -36.84 -21.34 -19.79
N LYS A 551 -37.28 -21.37 -21.05
CA LYS A 551 -38.44 -22.17 -21.46
C LYS A 551 -38.18 -23.63 -21.13
N LYS A 552 -39.14 -24.32 -20.52
CA LYS A 552 -39.10 -25.77 -20.29
C LYS A 552 -39.82 -26.50 -21.43
N PHE A 553 -39.23 -27.59 -21.90
CA PHE A 553 -39.84 -28.54 -22.82
C PHE A 553 -40.01 -29.91 -22.13
N ASP A 554 -40.96 -30.72 -22.59
CA ASP A 554 -41.28 -32.00 -21.94
C ASP A 554 -40.11 -32.99 -22.04
N ASP A 555 -39.44 -33.02 -23.20
CA ASP A 555 -38.31 -33.89 -23.50
C ASP A 555 -37.33 -33.21 -24.47
N VAL A 556 -36.20 -33.90 -24.76
CA VAL A 556 -35.14 -33.38 -25.64
C VAL A 556 -35.65 -33.17 -27.05
N ASP A 557 -36.49 -34.07 -27.55
CA ASP A 557 -36.89 -34.12 -28.95
C ASP A 557 -37.82 -32.94 -29.26
N LYS A 558 -38.82 -32.72 -28.39
CA LYS A 558 -39.67 -31.53 -28.40
C LYS A 558 -38.89 -30.25 -28.18
N GLY A 559 -37.80 -30.31 -27.41
CA GLY A 559 -36.86 -29.20 -27.26
C GLY A 559 -36.20 -28.80 -28.59
N ILE A 560 -35.70 -29.80 -29.34
CA ILE A 560 -35.06 -29.58 -30.66
C ILE A 560 -36.10 -29.08 -31.68
N LEU A 561 -37.23 -29.78 -31.83
CA LEU A 561 -38.30 -29.39 -32.77
C LEU A 561 -38.86 -28.01 -32.45
N GLY A 562 -39.12 -27.74 -31.16
CA GLY A 562 -39.63 -26.47 -30.69
C GLY A 562 -38.63 -25.31 -30.90
N ALA A 563 -37.34 -25.59 -30.80
CA ALA A 563 -36.30 -24.62 -31.08
C ALA A 563 -36.18 -24.30 -32.57
N ALA A 564 -36.20 -25.32 -33.44
CA ALA A 564 -36.18 -25.13 -34.88
C ALA A 564 -37.38 -24.29 -35.35
N LYS A 565 -38.59 -24.62 -34.87
CA LYS A 565 -39.80 -23.81 -35.11
C LYS A 565 -39.60 -22.36 -34.67
N TRP A 566 -39.10 -22.15 -33.46
CA TRP A 566 -38.92 -20.81 -32.92
C TRP A 566 -37.89 -19.99 -33.72
N ILE A 567 -36.76 -20.60 -34.11
CA ILE A 567 -35.75 -19.97 -34.96
C ILE A 567 -36.35 -19.59 -36.32
N ARG A 568 -37.11 -20.51 -36.93
CA ARG A 568 -37.78 -20.27 -38.21
C ARG A 568 -38.67 -19.03 -38.16
N GLU A 569 -39.60 -19.00 -37.20
CA GLU A 569 -40.62 -17.94 -37.07
C GLU A 569 -40.07 -16.58 -36.60
N ASN A 570 -39.01 -16.58 -35.78
CA ASN A 570 -38.51 -15.37 -35.13
C ASN A 570 -37.29 -14.75 -35.82
N TYR A 571 -36.62 -15.49 -36.71
CA TYR A 571 -35.42 -15.02 -37.40
C TYR A 571 -35.50 -15.23 -38.91
N ILE A 572 -35.59 -16.48 -39.37
CA ILE A 572 -35.48 -16.81 -40.80
C ILE A 572 -36.62 -16.17 -41.60
N ASP A 573 -37.88 -16.37 -41.19
CA ASP A 573 -39.05 -15.76 -41.86
C ASP A 573 -39.10 -14.23 -41.71
N ARG A 574 -38.21 -13.66 -40.89
CA ARG A 574 -38.03 -12.21 -40.70
C ARG A 574 -36.78 -11.67 -41.40
N GLY A 575 -36.27 -12.41 -42.39
CA GLY A 575 -35.13 -12.00 -43.23
C GLY A 575 -33.76 -12.16 -42.57
N ARG A 576 -33.64 -12.96 -41.51
CA ARG A 576 -32.36 -13.30 -40.85
C ARG A 576 -32.06 -14.78 -41.07
N ASP A 577 -31.74 -15.11 -42.30
CA ASP A 577 -31.59 -16.47 -42.83
C ASP A 577 -30.16 -17.04 -42.73
N HIS A 578 -29.23 -16.32 -42.11
CA HIS A 578 -27.84 -16.74 -41.89
C HIS A 578 -27.35 -16.30 -40.50
N LEU A 579 -26.24 -16.87 -40.01
CA LEU A 579 -25.69 -16.55 -38.70
C LEU A 579 -25.30 -15.07 -38.59
N GLY A 580 -24.41 -14.65 -39.49
CA GLY A 580 -23.94 -13.28 -39.65
C GLY A 580 -23.20 -12.71 -38.44
N ASN A 581 -23.02 -11.40 -38.49
CA ASN A 581 -22.27 -10.61 -37.53
C ASN A 581 -23.18 -9.51 -36.93
N LYS A 582 -22.64 -8.40 -36.41
CA LYS A 582 -23.49 -7.33 -35.87
C LYS A 582 -24.14 -6.46 -36.95
N ALA A 583 -23.70 -6.56 -38.20
CA ALA A 583 -24.33 -5.85 -39.33
C ALA A 583 -25.50 -6.62 -39.95
N SER A 584 -25.40 -7.94 -40.08
CA SER A 584 -26.40 -8.76 -40.77
C SER A 584 -26.64 -10.12 -40.10
N GLY A 585 -27.70 -10.82 -40.53
CA GLY A 585 -28.03 -12.15 -40.04
C GLY A 585 -28.67 -12.18 -38.66
N MET A 586 -28.66 -13.35 -38.02
CA MET A 586 -29.28 -13.58 -36.72
C MET A 586 -28.58 -12.79 -35.60
N ASN A 587 -27.24 -12.69 -35.64
CA ASN A 587 -26.41 -12.16 -34.56
C ASN A 587 -26.67 -10.67 -34.22
N VAL A 588 -27.20 -9.88 -35.17
CA VAL A 588 -27.67 -8.51 -34.91
C VAL A 588 -28.66 -8.43 -33.74
N ARG A 589 -29.52 -9.44 -33.58
CA ARG A 589 -30.60 -9.45 -32.57
C ARG A 589 -30.57 -10.64 -31.62
N TYR A 590 -29.91 -11.72 -31.99
CA TYR A 590 -29.94 -12.98 -31.24
C TYR A 590 -29.18 -12.89 -29.90
N ALA A 591 -27.89 -12.53 -29.95
CA ALA A 591 -27.02 -12.49 -28.77
C ALA A 591 -26.43 -11.11 -28.57
N SER A 592 -26.01 -10.78 -27.35
CA SER A 592 -25.17 -9.61 -27.08
C SER A 592 -23.70 -9.84 -27.48
N ASP A 593 -23.26 -11.09 -27.54
CA ASP A 593 -21.92 -11.44 -28.01
C ASP A 593 -21.74 -11.09 -29.50
N PRO A 594 -20.83 -10.17 -29.87
CA PRO A 594 -20.60 -9.79 -31.26
C PRO A 594 -20.09 -10.94 -32.14
N TYR A 595 -19.56 -12.01 -31.57
CA TYR A 595 -18.95 -13.13 -32.29
C TYR A 595 -19.73 -14.44 -32.11
N TRP A 596 -20.99 -14.38 -31.64
CA TRP A 596 -21.87 -15.55 -31.53
C TRP A 596 -22.00 -16.33 -32.85
N GLY A 597 -22.15 -15.61 -33.97
CA GLY A 597 -22.24 -16.22 -35.29
C GLY A 597 -20.97 -16.98 -35.68
N GLU A 598 -19.80 -16.41 -35.39
CA GLU A 598 -18.51 -17.07 -35.63
C GLU A 598 -18.30 -18.29 -34.74
N LYS A 599 -18.74 -18.24 -33.47
CA LYS A 599 -18.70 -19.40 -32.56
C LYS A 599 -19.50 -20.57 -33.13
N ILE A 600 -20.73 -20.33 -33.59
CA ILE A 600 -21.55 -21.38 -34.22
C ILE A 600 -20.91 -21.86 -35.52
N ALA A 601 -20.47 -20.94 -36.39
CA ALA A 601 -19.81 -21.30 -37.65
C ALA A 601 -18.56 -22.16 -37.39
N SER A 602 -17.75 -21.83 -36.38
CA SER A 602 -16.56 -22.60 -36.00
C SER A 602 -16.90 -24.02 -35.51
N ILE A 603 -18.01 -24.19 -34.78
CA ILE A 603 -18.53 -25.50 -34.41
C ILE A 603 -19.00 -26.27 -35.65
N MET A 604 -19.73 -25.61 -36.58
CA MET A 604 -20.14 -26.23 -37.85
C MET A 604 -18.92 -26.69 -38.66
N MET A 605 -17.86 -25.87 -38.78
CA MET A 605 -16.61 -26.25 -39.42
C MET A 605 -15.96 -27.48 -38.76
N THR A 606 -16.00 -27.54 -37.43
CA THR A 606 -15.43 -28.64 -36.66
C THR A 606 -16.20 -29.94 -36.88
N ILE A 607 -17.54 -29.89 -36.81
CA ILE A 607 -18.41 -31.04 -37.08
C ILE A 607 -18.23 -31.49 -38.53
N ASN A 608 -18.28 -30.56 -39.48
CA ASN A 608 -18.12 -30.86 -40.90
C ASN A 608 -16.77 -31.53 -41.20
N SER A 609 -15.68 -31.01 -40.63
CA SER A 609 -14.35 -31.60 -40.77
C SER A 609 -14.26 -33.02 -40.17
N LYS A 610 -14.99 -33.32 -39.09
CA LYS A 610 -15.02 -34.64 -38.46
C LYS A 610 -15.88 -35.65 -39.23
N LEU A 611 -16.90 -35.18 -39.94
CA LEU A 611 -17.82 -36.01 -40.73
C LEU A 611 -17.41 -36.16 -42.21
N GLY A 612 -16.29 -35.54 -42.63
CA GLY A 612 -15.72 -35.73 -43.96
C GLY A 612 -16.00 -34.60 -44.97
N GLY A 613 -16.51 -33.45 -44.54
CA GLY A 613 -16.54 -32.23 -45.36
C GLY A 613 -17.62 -32.20 -46.44
N LYS A 614 -18.81 -32.78 -46.20
CA LYS A 614 -19.93 -32.80 -47.16
C LYS A 614 -20.69 -31.49 -47.27
N ASP A 615 -20.60 -30.62 -46.26
CA ASP A 615 -21.27 -29.31 -46.23
C ASP A 615 -20.29 -28.16 -46.39
#